data_AF-A0A8T4FNW8-F1
#
_entry.id   AF-A0A8T4FNW8-F1
#
_cell.length_a   1.000
_cell.length_b   1.000
_cell.length_c   1.000
_cell.angle_alpha   90.00
_cell.angle_beta   90.00
_cell.angle_gamma   90.00
#
_symmetry.space_group_name_H-M   'P 1'
#
loop_
_entity.id
_entity.type
_entity.pdbx_description
1 polymer ?
#
loop_
_entity_poly.entity_id
_entity_poly.type
_entity_poly.pdbx_seq_one_letter_code
_entity_poly.pdbx_strand_id
1 'polypeptide(L)'
;QQRKLEFTDEEREGLIREVMGPRAGLFKLESSVQLTPAEALDKYRARVTVEHLIHSLKRVTGIKPLRVWNESSIRGSMLLALLSEVAIALARYEMKGVRKTVTERGRRRTSVEKPCTESIVWSLSHLTVTRIVERGIRKKAVFSNWDPISEEIFANIGAKGPSWGPIVA
;
A
#
# COMPACT_ATOMS: atom_id res chain seq x y z
N GLN A 1 1.60 -4.90 -42.38
CA GLN A 1 2.99 -5.35 -42.58
C GLN A 1 3.91 -4.29 -41.99
N GLN A 2 4.43 -4.51 -40.78
CA GLN A 2 5.38 -3.59 -40.14
C GLN A 2 6.79 -4.03 -40.54
N ARG A 3 7.52 -3.15 -41.23
CA ARG A 3 8.92 -3.34 -41.64
C ARG A 3 9.74 -3.62 -40.38
N LYS A 4 10.20 -4.86 -40.19
CA LYS A 4 11.33 -5.14 -39.29
C LYS A 4 12.56 -4.50 -39.95
N LEU A 5 12.90 -3.29 -39.53
CA LEU A 5 14.21 -2.71 -39.82
C LEU A 5 15.20 -3.50 -38.97
N GLU A 6 16.06 -4.28 -39.62
CA GLU A 6 17.14 -5.03 -38.99
C GLU A 6 18.25 -4.04 -38.61
N PHE A 7 18.04 -3.29 -37.53
CA PHE A 7 19.13 -2.56 -36.89
C PHE A 7 20.03 -3.53 -36.14
N THR A 8 21.33 -3.32 -36.28
CA THR A 8 22.39 -3.94 -35.46
C THR A 8 22.25 -3.46 -34.01
N ASP A 9 22.65 -4.27 -33.02
CA ASP A 9 22.47 -3.92 -31.60
C ASP A 9 23.15 -2.58 -31.24
N GLU A 10 24.30 -2.30 -31.83
CA GLU A 10 25.07 -1.05 -31.67
C GLU A 10 24.31 0.18 -32.20
N GLU A 11 23.62 0.05 -33.33
CA GLU A 11 22.85 1.13 -33.95
C GLU A 11 21.58 1.45 -33.14
N ARG A 12 20.96 0.42 -32.54
CA ARG A 12 19.83 0.60 -31.62
C ARG A 12 20.26 1.34 -30.36
N GLU A 13 21.40 0.96 -29.79
CA GLU A 13 21.94 1.62 -28.60
C GLU A 13 22.28 3.08 -28.87
N GLY A 14 22.85 3.40 -30.04
CA GLY A 14 23.13 4.77 -30.46
C GLY A 14 21.87 5.63 -30.54
N LEU A 15 20.84 5.14 -31.24
CA LEU A 15 19.57 5.86 -31.41
C LEU A 15 18.85 6.07 -30.07
N ILE A 16 18.87 5.09 -29.18
CA ILE A 16 18.22 5.20 -27.87
C ILE A 16 18.97 6.19 -26.96
N ARG A 17 20.31 6.22 -27.00
CA ARG A 17 21.10 7.22 -26.23
C ARG A 17 20.85 8.64 -26.72
N GLU A 18 20.69 8.82 -28.03
CA GLU A 18 20.35 10.12 -28.62
C GLU A 18 18.97 10.62 -28.15
N VAL A 19 17.98 9.72 -28.06
CA VAL A 19 16.61 10.05 -27.61
C VAL A 19 16.52 10.24 -26.09
N MET A 20 17.21 9.43 -25.28
CA MET A 20 17.08 9.46 -23.81
C MET A 20 18.08 10.39 -23.10
N GLY A 21 19.14 10.83 -23.78
CA GLY A 21 20.19 11.68 -23.22
C GLY A 21 21.22 10.91 -22.36
N PRO A 22 22.34 11.56 -22.00
CA PRO A 22 23.54 10.91 -21.46
C PRO A 22 23.40 10.37 -20.02
N ARG A 23 22.29 10.67 -19.33
CA ARG A 23 22.04 10.26 -17.93
C ARG A 23 21.05 9.11 -17.81
N ALA A 24 20.50 8.63 -18.92
CA ALA A 24 19.54 7.53 -18.91
C ALA A 24 20.28 6.19 -19.12
N GLY A 25 20.02 5.24 -18.22
CA GLY A 25 20.52 3.86 -18.34
C GLY A 25 19.63 3.00 -19.24
N LEU A 26 20.23 2.03 -19.92
CA LEU A 26 19.53 0.97 -20.64
C LEU A 26 19.41 -0.25 -19.71
N PHE A 27 18.27 -0.94 -19.77
CA PHE A 27 18.12 -2.25 -19.14
C PHE A 27 17.43 -3.20 -20.11
N LYS A 28 17.91 -4.44 -20.13
CA LYS A 28 17.36 -5.54 -20.93
C LYS A 28 16.50 -6.42 -20.02
N LEU A 29 15.28 -6.73 -20.46
CA LEU A 29 14.41 -7.69 -19.79
C LEU A 29 14.51 -9.03 -20.52
N GLU A 30 14.85 -10.07 -19.77
CA GLU A 30 14.87 -11.45 -20.26
C GLU A 30 13.69 -12.21 -19.65
N SER A 31 13.04 -13.04 -20.44
CA SER A 31 11.89 -13.82 -20.00
C SER A 31 11.95 -15.23 -20.59
N SER A 32 11.54 -16.21 -19.79
CA SER A 32 11.33 -17.59 -20.24
C SER A 32 10.02 -17.77 -21.02
N VAL A 33 9.18 -16.73 -21.11
CA VAL A 33 7.89 -16.74 -21.79
C VAL A 33 7.89 -15.72 -22.91
N GLN A 34 7.25 -16.05 -24.02
CA GLN A 34 7.08 -15.11 -25.12
C GLN A 34 6.06 -14.03 -24.72
N LEU A 35 6.52 -12.79 -24.56
CA LEU A 35 5.72 -11.64 -24.15
C LEU A 35 5.94 -10.50 -25.13
N THR A 36 4.93 -9.66 -25.30
CA THR A 36 5.13 -8.38 -25.99
C THR A 36 6.00 -7.45 -25.14
N PRO A 37 6.73 -6.48 -25.74
CA PRO A 37 7.57 -5.56 -24.97
C PRO A 37 6.80 -4.79 -23.88
N ALA A 38 5.54 -4.43 -24.15
CA ALA A 38 4.68 -3.74 -23.18
C ALA A 38 4.33 -4.64 -21.98
N GLU A 39 3.91 -5.89 -22.23
CA GLU A 39 3.61 -6.85 -21.17
C GLU A 39 4.84 -7.22 -20.33
N ALA A 40 6.01 -7.35 -20.98
CA ALA A 40 7.27 -7.59 -20.28
C ALA A 40 7.61 -6.44 -19.33
N LEU A 41 7.44 -5.19 -19.79
CA LEU A 41 7.66 -4.00 -18.98
C LEU A 41 6.65 -3.90 -17.82
N ASP A 42 5.37 -4.18 -18.08
CA ASP A 42 4.33 -4.13 -17.05
C ASP A 42 4.53 -5.20 -15.98
N LYS A 43 4.88 -6.44 -16.37
CA LYS A 43 5.27 -7.49 -15.44
C LYS A 43 6.49 -7.11 -14.61
N TYR A 44 7.51 -6.53 -15.24
CA TYR A 44 8.68 -6.04 -14.51
C TYR A 44 8.32 -4.96 -13.50
N ARG A 45 7.47 -4.00 -13.89
CA ARG A 45 6.98 -2.93 -13.00
C ARG A 45 6.17 -3.45 -11.83
N ALA A 46 5.46 -4.58 -11.97
CA ALA A 46 4.74 -5.21 -10.86
C ALA A 46 5.66 -5.63 -9.69
N ARG A 47 6.98 -5.75 -9.90
CA ARG A 47 7.98 -5.94 -8.83
C ARG A 47 7.92 -4.83 -7.78
N VAL A 48 7.58 -3.60 -8.17
CA VAL A 48 7.46 -2.46 -7.25
C VAL A 48 6.47 -2.76 -6.12
N THR A 49 5.41 -3.54 -6.39
CA THR A 49 4.45 -3.99 -5.38
C THR A 49 5.11 -4.83 -4.29
N VAL A 50 6.06 -5.70 -4.66
CA VAL A 50 6.83 -6.52 -3.71
C VAL A 50 7.74 -5.64 -2.86
N GLU A 51 8.39 -4.64 -3.47
CA GLU A 51 9.22 -3.68 -2.73
C GLU A 51 8.41 -2.87 -1.72
N HIS A 52 7.22 -2.42 -2.11
CA HIS A 52 6.28 -1.76 -1.20
C HIS A 52 5.85 -2.67 -0.05
N LEU A 53 5.59 -3.96 -0.31
CA LEU A 53 5.25 -4.93 0.74
C LEU A 53 6.42 -5.12 1.72
N ILE A 54 7.64 -5.32 1.21
CA ILE A 54 8.85 -5.47 2.06
C ILE A 54 9.08 -4.21 2.89
N HIS A 55 8.91 -3.02 2.30
CA HIS A 55 9.01 -1.76 3.01
C HIS A 55 7.96 -1.66 4.12
N SER A 56 6.72 -2.01 3.82
CA SER A 56 5.61 -2.02 4.79
C SER A 56 5.88 -2.99 5.95
N LEU A 57 6.32 -4.21 5.67
CA LEU A 57 6.70 -5.17 6.71
C LEU A 57 7.79 -4.62 7.64
N LYS A 58 8.82 -3.97 7.08
CA LYS A 58 9.90 -3.40 7.90
C LYS A 58 9.44 -2.22 8.75
N ARG A 59 8.65 -1.31 8.17
CA ARG A 59 8.33 -0.01 8.78
C ARG A 59 7.05 -0.03 9.59
N VAL A 60 6.00 -0.67 9.06
CA VAL A 60 4.65 -0.69 9.63
C VAL A 60 4.49 -1.80 10.65
N THR A 61 4.89 -3.03 10.30
CA THR A 61 4.80 -4.17 11.25
C THR A 61 5.96 -4.20 12.25
N GLY A 62 6.99 -3.37 12.04
CA GLY A 62 8.05 -3.14 13.02
C GLY A 62 8.96 -4.34 13.27
N ILE A 63 9.09 -5.27 12.31
CA ILE A 63 9.97 -6.43 12.44
C ILE A 63 11.42 -5.92 12.59
N LYS A 64 11.92 -5.95 13.83
CA LYS A 64 13.32 -5.65 14.17
C LYS A 64 14.27 -6.69 13.56
N PRO A 65 15.59 -6.39 13.44
CA PRO A 65 16.55 -7.35 12.92
C PRO A 65 16.48 -8.68 13.67
N LEU A 66 16.05 -9.73 12.98
CA LEU A 66 15.75 -11.06 13.52
C LEU A 66 16.98 -11.89 13.94
N ARG A 67 18.17 -11.29 13.91
CA ARG A 67 19.46 -12.00 13.98
C ARG A 67 19.76 -12.68 15.31
N VAL A 68 19.00 -12.40 16.38
CA VAL A 68 19.22 -12.96 17.72
C VAL A 68 18.04 -13.84 18.17
N TRP A 69 17.12 -14.18 17.25
CA TRP A 69 15.90 -14.90 17.59
C TRP A 69 16.00 -16.38 17.22
N ASN A 70 15.37 -17.24 18.02
CA ASN A 70 15.20 -18.64 17.66
C ASN A 70 14.29 -18.77 16.43
N GLU A 71 14.43 -19.86 15.67
CA GLU A 71 13.70 -20.04 14.41
C GLU A 71 12.17 -19.98 14.59
N SER A 72 11.66 -20.53 15.70
CA SER A 72 10.23 -20.48 16.04
C SER A 72 9.72 -19.04 16.24
N SER A 73 10.51 -18.17 16.90
CA SER A 73 10.18 -16.76 17.09
C SER A 73 10.22 -16.00 15.77
N ILE A 74 11.16 -16.34 14.89
CA ILE A 74 11.22 -15.78 13.53
C ILE A 74 9.96 -16.14 12.76
N ARG A 75 9.61 -17.43 12.70
CA ARG A 75 8.42 -17.93 11.99
C ARG A 75 7.14 -17.30 12.55
N GLY A 76 6.98 -17.27 13.87
CA GLY A 76 5.81 -16.68 14.53
C GLY A 76 5.67 -15.19 14.23
N SER A 77 6.77 -14.44 14.27
CA SER A 77 6.74 -13.00 14.02
C SER A 77 6.49 -12.66 12.56
N MET A 78 7.04 -13.45 11.62
CA MET A 78 6.71 -13.34 10.20
C MET A 78 5.23 -13.62 9.94
N LEU A 79 4.67 -14.63 10.59
CA LEU A 79 3.26 -14.96 10.45
C LEU A 79 2.34 -13.84 10.97
N LEU A 80 2.66 -13.26 12.14
CA LEU A 80 1.95 -12.11 12.68
C LEU A 80 2.06 -10.87 11.78
N ALA A 81 3.25 -10.60 11.23
CA ALA A 81 3.45 -9.49 10.32
C ALA A 81 2.61 -9.64 9.04
N LEU A 82 2.63 -10.83 8.42
CA LEU A 82 1.80 -11.13 7.25
C LEU A 82 0.30 -11.01 7.58
N LEU A 83 -0.14 -11.52 8.73
CA LEU A 83 -1.53 -11.40 9.16
C LEU A 83 -1.95 -9.93 9.33
N SER A 84 -1.08 -9.10 9.91
CA SER A 84 -1.32 -7.67 10.07
C SER A 84 -1.42 -6.94 8.73
N GLU A 85 -0.56 -7.26 7.76
CA GLU A 85 -0.62 -6.71 6.40
C GLU A 85 -1.94 -7.09 5.71
N VAL A 86 -2.40 -8.34 5.86
CA VAL A 86 -3.70 -8.77 5.33
C VAL A 86 -4.84 -7.98 5.98
N ALA A 87 -4.82 -7.79 7.29
CA ALA A 87 -5.85 -7.01 7.99
C ALA A 87 -5.89 -5.56 7.51
N ILE A 88 -4.72 -4.92 7.32
CA ILE A 88 -4.64 -3.55 6.81
C ILE A 88 -5.07 -3.47 5.33
N ALA A 89 -4.70 -4.45 4.52
CA ALA A 89 -5.12 -4.55 3.13
C ALA A 89 -6.65 -4.69 3.01
N LEU A 90 -7.27 -5.51 3.86
CA LEU A 90 -8.72 -5.66 3.94
C LEU A 90 -9.39 -4.35 4.39
N ALA A 91 -8.87 -3.70 5.43
CA ALA A 91 -9.37 -2.40 5.86
C ALA A 91 -9.33 -1.38 4.71
N ARG A 92 -8.20 -1.28 3.99
CA ARG A 92 -8.08 -0.40 2.82
C ARG A 92 -9.02 -0.82 1.69
N TYR A 93 -9.21 -2.12 1.47
CA TYR A 93 -10.08 -2.63 0.41
C TYR A 93 -11.52 -2.16 0.61
N GLU A 94 -12.04 -2.25 1.83
CA GLU A 94 -13.40 -1.85 2.21
C GLU A 94 -13.63 -0.33 2.18
N MET A 95 -12.58 0.49 2.33
CA MET A 95 -12.71 1.94 2.22
C MET A 95 -13.18 2.38 0.83
N LYS A 96 -14.07 3.37 0.79
CA LYS A 96 -14.53 4.03 -0.45
C LYS A 96 -13.45 4.97 -0.99
N GLY A 97 -12.63 5.55 -0.11
CA GLY A 97 -11.56 6.47 -0.45
C GLY A 97 -12.04 7.86 -0.83
N VAL A 98 -11.09 8.78 -1.01
CA VAL A 98 -11.36 10.19 -1.32
C VAL A 98 -11.28 10.39 -2.84
N ARG A 99 -12.36 10.90 -3.44
CA ARG A 99 -12.36 11.27 -4.86
C ARG A 99 -11.63 12.59 -5.05
N LYS A 100 -10.50 12.56 -5.74
CA LYS A 100 -9.80 13.77 -6.20
C LYS A 100 -10.01 13.94 -7.70
N THR A 101 -10.46 15.13 -8.09
CA THR A 101 -10.53 15.52 -9.49
C THR A 101 -9.35 16.44 -9.77
N VAL A 102 -8.43 15.97 -10.62
CA VAL A 102 -7.27 16.76 -11.05
C VAL A 102 -7.46 17.10 -12.51
N THR A 103 -7.33 18.40 -12.83
CA THR A 103 -7.36 18.87 -14.21
C THR A 103 -5.92 19.01 -14.67
N GLU A 104 -5.47 18.10 -15.54
CA GLU A 104 -4.11 18.12 -16.06
C GLU A 104 -4.18 18.24 -17.59
N ARG A 105 -3.51 19.27 -18.14
CA ARG A 105 -3.49 19.56 -19.59
C ARG A 105 -4.89 19.61 -20.24
N GLY A 106 -5.87 20.22 -19.56
CA GLY A 106 -7.24 20.39 -20.06
C GLY A 106 -8.14 19.14 -20.00
N ARG A 107 -7.64 17.99 -19.51
CA ARG A 107 -8.45 16.80 -19.27
C ARG A 107 -8.70 16.63 -17.77
N ARG A 108 -9.97 16.47 -17.38
CA ARG A 108 -10.35 16.12 -16.00
C ARG A 108 -10.14 14.63 -15.79
N ARG A 109 -9.30 14.26 -14.83
CA ARG A 109 -9.16 12.90 -14.33
C ARG A 109 -9.69 12.83 -12.91
N THR A 110 -10.63 11.91 -12.69
CA THR A 110 -11.11 11.57 -11.36
C THR A 110 -10.35 10.35 -10.90
N SER A 111 -9.56 10.49 -9.84
CA SER A 111 -8.90 9.36 -9.17
C SER A 111 -9.52 9.16 -7.79
N VAL A 112 -9.71 7.90 -7.41
CA VAL A 112 -10.08 7.53 -6.04
C VAL A 112 -8.79 7.24 -5.31
N GLU A 113 -8.41 8.10 -4.38
CA GLU A 113 -7.23 7.90 -3.56
C GLU A 113 -7.63 7.26 -2.23
N LYS A 114 -6.96 6.16 -1.88
CA LYS A 114 -7.09 5.50 -0.59
C LYS A 114 -5.85 5.82 0.26
N PRO A 115 -5.98 5.93 1.60
CA PRO A 115 -4.83 6.20 2.46
C PRO A 115 -3.79 5.08 2.38
N CYS A 116 -2.52 5.45 2.56
CA CYS A 116 -1.42 4.48 2.57
C CYS A 116 -1.40 3.64 3.86
N THR A 117 -0.55 2.60 3.89
CA THR A 117 -0.54 1.63 5.01
C THR A 117 -0.17 2.32 6.32
N GLU A 118 0.80 3.23 6.25
CA GLU A 118 1.27 3.98 7.41
C GLU A 118 0.17 4.86 8.01
N SER A 119 -0.61 5.56 7.17
CA SER A 119 -1.71 6.39 7.67
C SER A 119 -2.81 5.55 8.32
N ILE A 120 -3.14 4.37 7.76
CA ILE A 120 -4.11 3.46 8.36
C ILE A 120 -3.62 2.94 9.70
N VAL A 121 -2.38 2.48 9.78
CA VAL A 121 -1.83 1.97 11.04
C VAL A 121 -1.69 3.07 12.09
N TRP A 122 -1.28 4.26 11.69
CA TRP A 122 -1.22 5.41 12.59
C TRP A 122 -2.60 5.76 13.14
N SER A 123 -3.62 5.84 12.28
CA SER A 123 -5.01 6.07 12.68
C SER A 123 -5.48 5.02 13.70
N LEU A 124 -5.34 3.74 13.35
CA LEU A 124 -5.80 2.63 14.18
C LEU A 124 -5.00 2.48 15.49
N SER A 125 -3.73 2.88 15.52
CA SER A 125 -2.91 2.83 16.74
C SER A 125 -3.30 3.89 17.76
N HIS A 126 -3.92 4.99 17.32
CA HIS A 126 -4.37 6.07 18.20
C HIS A 126 -5.84 5.90 18.64
N LEU A 127 -6.59 5.02 17.99
CA LEU A 127 -7.96 4.68 18.35
C LEU A 127 -8.01 3.92 19.68
N THR A 128 -8.61 4.54 20.70
CA THR A 128 -8.67 3.98 22.06
C THR A 128 -10.06 3.46 22.40
N VAL A 129 -10.12 2.25 22.96
CA VAL A 129 -11.37 1.59 23.38
C VAL A 129 -11.42 1.45 24.89
N THR A 130 -12.36 2.15 25.53
CA THR A 130 -12.64 2.02 26.95
C THR A 130 -13.84 1.11 27.15
N ARG A 131 -13.65 0.00 27.87
CA ARG A 131 -14.75 -0.91 28.24
C ARG A 131 -15.21 -0.62 29.67
N ILE A 132 -16.48 -0.31 29.82
CA ILE A 132 -17.11 -0.08 31.12
C ILE A 132 -17.74 -1.41 31.58
N VAL A 133 -17.23 -1.93 32.70
CA VAL A 133 -17.74 -3.11 33.37
C VAL A 133 -18.41 -2.67 34.66
N GLU A 134 -19.70 -2.99 34.81
CA GLU A 134 -20.47 -2.62 35.99
C GLU A 134 -21.04 -3.89 36.61
N ARG A 135 -20.78 -4.11 37.91
CA ARG A 135 -21.22 -5.32 38.65
C ARG A 135 -20.85 -6.64 37.95
N GLY A 136 -19.66 -6.71 37.35
CA GLY A 136 -19.18 -7.90 36.62
C GLY A 136 -19.80 -8.12 35.24
N ILE A 137 -20.79 -7.31 34.84
CA ILE A 137 -21.45 -7.41 33.53
C ILE A 137 -20.83 -6.38 32.59
N ARG A 138 -20.40 -6.85 31.40
CA ARG A 138 -19.92 -5.99 30.32
C ARG A 138 -21.10 -5.23 29.74
N LYS A 139 -21.16 -3.91 29.96
CA LYS A 139 -22.30 -3.10 29.50
C LYS A 139 -22.02 -2.27 28.26
N LYS A 140 -20.84 -1.64 28.14
CA LYS A 140 -20.59 -0.68 27.06
C LYS A 140 -19.11 -0.57 26.69
N ALA A 141 -18.83 -0.52 25.39
CA ALA A 141 -17.55 -0.10 24.84
C ALA A 141 -17.67 1.34 24.32
N VAL A 142 -16.72 2.19 24.66
CA VAL A 142 -16.63 3.58 24.20
C VAL A 142 -15.34 3.72 23.42
N PHE A 143 -15.46 4.12 22.16
CA PHE A 143 -14.32 4.39 21.28
C PHE A 143 -14.02 5.88 21.29
N SER A 144 -12.75 6.24 21.31
CA SER A 144 -12.22 7.61 21.42
C SER A 144 -11.04 7.82 20.48
N ASN A 145 -10.70 9.09 20.20
CA ASN A 145 -9.68 9.50 19.23
C ASN A 145 -9.98 9.07 17.79
N TRP A 146 -11.22 9.30 17.37
CA TRP A 146 -11.64 9.09 15.99
C TRP A 146 -10.96 10.09 15.05
N ASP A 147 -10.64 9.60 13.86
CA ASP A 147 -10.19 10.39 12.72
C ASP A 147 -10.95 9.92 11.46
N PRO A 148 -10.85 10.65 10.32
CA PRO A 148 -11.60 10.29 9.11
C PRO A 148 -11.31 8.88 8.59
N ILE A 149 -10.10 8.35 8.83
CA ILE A 149 -9.68 7.02 8.36
C ILE A 149 -10.38 5.94 9.19
N SER A 150 -10.25 6.02 10.51
CA SER A 150 -10.87 5.10 11.46
C SER A 150 -12.40 5.16 11.37
N GLU A 151 -13.00 6.33 11.24
CA GLU A 151 -14.44 6.47 11.03
C GLU A 151 -14.91 5.73 9.77
N GLU A 152 -14.21 5.88 8.65
CA GLU A 152 -14.57 5.21 7.40
C GLU A 152 -14.39 3.69 7.51
N ILE A 153 -13.31 3.22 8.13
CA ILE A 153 -13.05 1.79 8.35
C ILE A 153 -14.16 1.16 9.19
N PHE A 154 -14.59 1.83 10.27
CA PHE A 154 -15.59 1.30 11.21
C PHE A 154 -17.04 1.64 10.85
N ALA A 155 -17.28 2.51 9.85
CA ALA A 155 -18.62 2.87 9.39
C ALA A 155 -19.47 1.66 8.99
N ASN A 156 -18.85 0.64 8.38
CA ASN A 156 -19.52 -0.58 7.95
C ASN A 156 -19.82 -1.56 9.10
N ILE A 157 -19.14 -1.42 10.25
CA ILE A 157 -19.24 -2.34 11.40
C ILE A 157 -20.29 -1.84 12.42
N GLY A 158 -20.93 -0.70 12.16
CA GLY A 158 -21.92 -0.11 13.07
C GLY A 158 -21.32 0.44 14.37
N ALA A 159 -19.98 0.44 14.49
CA ALA A 159 -19.27 1.12 15.55
C ALA A 159 -19.26 2.62 15.23
N LYS A 160 -20.23 3.36 15.77
CA LYS A 160 -20.28 4.81 15.62
C LYS A 160 -19.44 5.48 16.71
N GLY A 161 -18.71 6.52 16.33
CA GLY A 161 -18.16 7.48 17.28
C GLY A 161 -19.27 8.18 18.08
N PRO A 162 -18.92 8.84 19.20
CA PRO A 162 -19.88 9.63 19.96
C PRO A 162 -20.60 10.66 19.06
N SER A 163 -21.89 10.91 19.30
CA SER A 163 -22.73 11.84 18.49
C SER A 163 -22.31 13.31 18.59
N TRP A 164 -21.41 13.61 19.52
CA TRP A 164 -20.83 14.92 19.74
C TRP A 164 -19.44 14.85 19.12
N GLY A 165 -19.12 15.77 18.21
CA GLY A 165 -17.90 15.78 17.39
C GLY A 165 -16.59 15.70 18.21
N PRO A 166 -15.42 15.75 17.55
CA PRO A 166 -14.14 15.52 18.20
C PRO A 166 -14.00 16.37 19.47
N ILE A 167 -13.71 15.72 20.60
CA ILE A 167 -13.35 16.40 21.84
C ILE A 167 -11.93 16.92 21.61
N VAL A 168 -11.82 18.18 21.19
CA VAL A 168 -10.55 18.89 21.16
C VAL A 168 -10.16 19.15 22.62
N ALA A 169 -9.10 18.50 23.08
CA ALA A 169 -8.44 18.79 24.34
C ALA A 169 -7.42 19.92 24.15
#